data_AF-A0A2G9ULG6-F1
#
_entry.id   AF-A0A2G9ULG6-F1
#
_cell.length_a   1.000
_cell.length_b   1.000
_cell.length_c   1.000
_cell.angle_alpha   90.00
_cell.angle_beta   90.00
_cell.angle_gamma   90.00
#
_symmetry.space_group_name_H-M   'P 1'
#
loop_
_entity.id
_entity.type
_entity.pdbx_description
1 polymer ?
#
loop_
_entity_poly.entity_id
_entity_poly.type
_entity_poly.pdbx_seq_one_letter_code
_entity_poly.pdbx_strand_id
1 'polypeptide(L)'
;MIKHKTELAFSEFTEAPVTFAPTHKFEVGTNDYVPNRIPSFTDRVLYWTKQPNWIECTAYNCIQKPSQSDHRPVYAIFRLEVINKKSPRRFNSDQVNNESSQSTPTGSPTRNLLLKENSSQM
;
A
#
# COMPACT_ATOMS: atom_id res chain seq x y z
N MET A 1 13.77 13.30 -22.21
CA MET A 1 13.81 11.83 -22.04
C MET A 1 14.98 11.48 -21.13
N ILE A 2 14.72 11.24 -19.84
CA ILE A 2 15.75 10.76 -18.90
C ILE A 2 16.00 9.30 -19.25
N LYS A 3 17.16 8.97 -19.81
CA LYS A 3 17.55 7.60 -20.13
C LYS A 3 18.26 7.02 -18.91
N HIS A 4 17.80 5.88 -18.39
CA HIS A 4 18.58 5.02 -17.50
C HIS A 4 19.77 4.49 -18.32
N LYS A 5 20.82 5.31 -18.43
CA LYS A 5 21.91 5.10 -19.40
C LYS A 5 22.86 3.97 -18.96
N THR A 6 22.76 3.53 -17.72
CA THR A 6 23.48 2.38 -17.16
C THR A 6 22.56 1.68 -16.15
N GLU A 7 22.42 0.36 -16.25
CA GLU A 7 21.61 -0.47 -15.32
C GLU A 7 22.30 -0.65 -13.95
N LEU A 8 22.97 0.39 -13.43
CA LEU A 8 23.69 0.33 -12.16
C LEU A 8 22.75 0.30 -10.95
N ALA A 9 21.50 0.73 -11.14
CA ALA A 9 20.45 0.68 -10.13
C ALA A 9 19.08 0.53 -10.81
N PHE A 10 18.12 -0.07 -10.11
CA PHE A 10 16.73 -0.19 -10.54
C PHE A 10 16.51 -0.98 -11.84
N SER A 11 17.39 -1.94 -12.17
CA SER A 11 17.41 -2.67 -13.45
C SER A 11 16.11 -3.41 -13.80
N GLU A 12 15.31 -3.81 -12.82
CA GLU A 12 14.02 -4.44 -13.06
C GLU A 12 12.84 -3.47 -12.92
N PHE A 13 13.05 -2.33 -12.28
CA PHE A 13 11.97 -1.38 -12.01
C PHE A 13 11.62 -0.60 -13.26
N THR A 14 10.33 -0.36 -13.42
CA THR A 14 9.77 0.52 -14.43
C THR A 14 9.46 1.87 -13.81
N GLU A 15 9.68 2.93 -14.58
CA GLU A 15 9.21 4.27 -14.29
C GLU A 15 8.29 4.74 -15.43
N ALA A 16 7.13 5.28 -15.09
CA ALA A 16 6.24 5.86 -16.08
C ALA A 16 6.88 7.12 -16.73
N PRO A 17 6.48 7.51 -17.95
CA PRO A 17 7.04 8.69 -18.60
C PRO A 17 6.89 9.96 -17.74
N VAL A 18 8.02 10.59 -17.41
CA VAL A 18 8.03 11.87 -16.69
C VAL A 18 7.67 12.99 -17.66
N THR A 19 6.49 13.57 -17.47
CA THR A 19 5.92 14.65 -18.32
C THR A 19 5.76 15.97 -17.56
N PHE A 20 6.20 16.03 -16.31
CA PHE A 20 6.20 17.22 -15.47
C PHE A 20 7.60 17.88 -15.41
N ALA A 21 7.67 19.13 -14.92
CA ALA A 21 8.94 19.83 -14.77
C ALA A 21 9.71 19.33 -13.52
N PRO A 22 11.02 19.61 -13.39
CA PRO A 22 11.81 19.26 -12.21
C PRO A 22 11.12 19.64 -10.89
N THR A 23 11.31 18.82 -9.86
CA THR A 23 10.57 18.98 -8.60
C THR A 23 11.37 19.70 -7.51
N HIS A 24 12.66 19.97 -7.77
CA HIS A 24 13.58 20.63 -6.84
C HIS A 24 14.66 21.40 -7.63
N LYS A 25 15.22 22.51 -7.15
CA LYS A 25 14.95 23.24 -5.91
C LYS A 25 14.18 24.50 -6.20
N PHE A 26 13.05 24.70 -5.53
CA PHE A 26 12.25 25.92 -5.63
C PHE A 26 12.60 26.92 -4.53
N GLU A 27 12.40 28.20 -4.81
CA GLU A 27 12.28 29.19 -3.75
C GLU A 27 11.01 28.91 -2.94
N VAL A 28 11.11 28.98 -1.61
CA VAL A 28 10.01 28.65 -0.71
C VAL A 28 8.88 29.67 -0.89
N GLY A 29 7.65 29.18 -1.02
CA GLY A 29 6.47 30.02 -1.20
C GLY A 29 6.25 30.55 -2.61
N THR A 30 7.10 30.21 -3.59
CA THR A 30 6.94 30.62 -5.01
C THR A 30 6.81 29.39 -5.92
N ASN A 31 6.83 29.57 -7.24
CA ASN A 31 7.01 28.48 -8.22
C ASN A 31 8.28 28.69 -9.05
N ASP A 32 9.22 29.50 -8.54
CA ASP A 32 10.47 29.82 -9.21
C ASP A 32 11.58 28.89 -8.71
N TYR A 33 12.44 28.45 -9.62
CA TYR A 33 13.62 27.68 -9.25
C TYR A 33 14.67 28.58 -8.64
N VAL A 34 15.38 28.08 -7.62
CA VAL A 34 16.49 28.81 -6.99
C VAL A 34 17.57 29.10 -8.04
N PRO A 35 17.96 30.37 -8.23
CA PRO A 35 19.04 30.73 -9.14
C PRO A 35 20.35 30.00 -8.79
N ASN A 36 21.15 29.67 -9.81
CA ASN A 36 22.43 28.97 -9.65
C ASN A 36 22.33 27.53 -9.08
N ARG A 37 21.14 26.94 -9.05
CA ARG A 37 20.93 25.51 -8.79
C ARG A 37 20.34 24.85 -10.02
N ILE A 38 20.82 23.66 -10.34
CA ILE A 38 20.30 22.88 -11.49
C ILE A 38 18.93 22.30 -11.10
N PRO A 39 17.84 22.64 -11.79
CA PRO A 39 16.55 21.99 -11.58
C PRO A 39 16.68 20.47 -11.79
N SER A 40 16.25 19.71 -10.80
CA SER A 40 16.47 18.28 -10.68
C SER A 40 15.18 17.53 -10.37
N PHE A 41 15.07 16.29 -10.86
CA PHE A 41 13.97 15.38 -10.56
C PHE A 41 14.36 14.46 -9.42
N THR A 42 14.41 14.98 -8.20
CA THR A 42 14.83 14.21 -7.01
C THR A 42 13.72 13.29 -6.48
N ASP A 43 12.47 13.58 -6.84
CA ASP A 43 11.29 12.89 -6.34
C ASP A 43 10.74 11.98 -7.45
N ARG A 44 10.78 10.66 -7.23
CA ARG A 44 10.52 9.64 -8.27
C ARG A 44 9.64 8.52 -7.72
N VAL A 45 8.78 7.96 -8.57
CA VAL A 45 8.04 6.74 -8.25
C VAL A 45 8.37 5.67 -9.28
N LEU A 46 9.05 4.62 -8.82
CA LEU A 46 9.36 3.44 -9.61
C LEU A 46 8.54 2.27 -9.10
N TYR A 47 8.21 1.33 -9.98
CA TYR A 47 7.43 0.15 -9.64
C TYR A 47 7.98 -1.10 -10.31
N TRP A 48 7.76 -2.25 -9.69
CA TRP A 48 8.13 -3.55 -10.22
C TRP A 48 6.97 -4.52 -10.07
N THR A 49 6.80 -5.40 -11.04
CA THR A 49 5.82 -6.48 -11.02
C THR A 49 6.43 -7.74 -11.61
N LYS A 50 5.98 -8.89 -11.13
CA LYS A 50 6.35 -10.18 -11.72
C LYS A 50 5.71 -10.39 -13.10
N GLN A 51 4.51 -9.84 -13.32
CA GLN A 51 3.77 -9.92 -14.57
C GLN A 51 3.49 -8.51 -15.09
N PRO A 52 3.98 -8.12 -16.27
CA PRO A 52 3.88 -6.74 -16.77
C PRO A 52 2.44 -6.19 -16.83
N ASN A 53 1.45 -7.05 -17.04
CA ASN A 53 0.04 -6.67 -17.17
C ASN A 53 -0.69 -6.51 -15.82
N TRP A 54 -0.07 -6.81 -14.68
CA TRP A 54 -0.72 -6.69 -13.36
C TRP A 54 -0.74 -5.26 -12.80
N ILE A 55 0.05 -4.36 -13.36
CA ILE A 55 0.15 -2.98 -12.90
C ILE A 55 0.12 -2.03 -14.09
N GLU A 56 -0.78 -1.07 -14.03
CA GLU A 56 -0.89 0.01 -14.99
C GLU A 56 -0.71 1.33 -14.24
N CYS A 57 0.28 2.14 -14.61
CA CYS A 57 0.42 3.50 -14.10
C CYS A 57 -0.53 4.41 -14.88
N THR A 58 -1.65 4.78 -14.26
CA THR A 58 -2.72 5.60 -14.87
C THR A 58 -2.46 7.10 -14.76
N ALA A 59 -1.63 7.52 -13.80
CA ALA A 59 -1.17 8.91 -13.70
C ALA A 59 0.22 8.95 -13.05
N TYR A 60 1.09 9.83 -13.53
CA TYR A 60 2.37 10.14 -12.90
C TYR A 60 2.69 11.63 -13.11
N ASN A 61 2.59 12.42 -12.03
CA ASN A 61 2.69 13.87 -12.12
C ASN A 61 3.17 14.49 -10.80
N CYS A 62 3.34 15.81 -10.78
CA CYS A 62 3.62 16.58 -9.58
C CYS A 62 2.60 17.71 -9.39
N ILE A 63 2.45 18.16 -8.14
CA ILE A 63 1.61 19.30 -7.80
C ILE A 63 2.46 20.58 -7.88
N GLN A 64 2.38 21.30 -9.00
CA GLN A 64 3.11 22.56 -9.23
C GLN A 64 2.42 23.78 -8.61
N LYS A 65 2.19 23.73 -7.31
CA LYS A 65 1.68 24.88 -6.55
C LYS A 65 2.76 25.39 -5.59
N PRO A 66 2.78 26.72 -5.33
CA PRO A 66 3.64 27.25 -4.29
C PRO A 66 3.39 26.54 -2.97
N SER A 67 4.48 26.24 -2.28
CA SER A 67 4.49 25.43 -1.07
C SER A 67 5.56 25.94 -0.12
N GLN A 68 5.43 25.59 1.16
CA GLN A 68 6.45 25.86 2.18
C GLN A 68 7.67 24.92 2.05
N SER A 69 7.62 23.95 1.13
CA SER A 69 8.76 23.12 0.75
C SER A 69 9.41 23.63 -0.54
N ASP A 70 10.73 23.48 -0.63
CA ASP A 70 11.52 23.65 -1.85
C ASP A 70 11.39 22.46 -2.82
N HIS A 71 10.60 21.44 -2.46
CA HIS A 71 10.17 20.34 -3.32
C HIS A 71 8.71 20.50 -3.77
N ARG A 72 8.35 19.92 -4.92
CA ARG A 72 6.96 19.76 -5.38
C ARG A 72 6.51 18.31 -5.20
N PRO A 73 5.40 18.04 -4.49
CA PRO A 73 4.92 16.68 -4.27
C PRO A 73 4.72 15.92 -5.58
N VAL A 74 5.32 14.74 -5.68
CA VAL A 74 5.12 13.81 -6.80
C VAL A 74 4.14 12.73 -6.39
N TYR A 75 3.26 12.34 -7.32
CA TYR A 75 2.31 11.26 -7.12
C TYR A 75 2.24 10.36 -8.34
N ALA A 76 1.94 9.09 -8.10
CA ALA A 76 1.58 8.13 -9.13
C ALA A 76 0.31 7.38 -8.71
N ILE A 77 -0.56 7.10 -9.68
CA ILE A 77 -1.81 6.35 -9.48
C ILE A 77 -1.73 5.07 -10.29
N PHE A 78 -1.98 3.94 -9.63
CA PHE A 78 -1.89 2.62 -10.24
C PHE A 78 -3.24 1.92 -10.25
N ARG A 79 -3.54 1.26 -11.37
CA ARG A 79 -4.55 0.19 -11.43
C ARG A 79 -3.83 -1.14 -11.31
N LEU A 80 -4.32 -2.01 -10.43
CA LEU A 80 -3.70 -3.29 -10.12
C LEU A 80 -4.66 -4.44 -10.42
N GLU A 81 -4.13 -5.53 -10.99
CA GLU A 81 -4.81 -6.82 -11.03
C GLU A 81 -4.60 -7.54 -9.69
N VAL A 82 -5.68 -7.78 -8.95
CA VAL A 82 -5.61 -8.43 -7.64
C VAL A 82 -6.00 -9.89 -7.78
N ILE A 83 -5.10 -10.79 -7.37
CA ILE A 83 -5.42 -12.21 -7.28
C ILE A 83 -6.22 -12.45 -6.00
N ASN A 84 -7.51 -12.76 -6.14
CA ASN A 84 -8.35 -13.18 -5.02
C ASN A 84 -8.08 -14.66 -4.66
N LYS A 85 -6.88 -14.95 -4.17
CA LYS A 85 -6.56 -16.24 -3.53
C LYS A 85 -6.70 -16.07 -2.03
N LYS A 86 -7.46 -16.96 -1.38
CA LYS A 86 -7.49 -17.04 0.08
C LYS A 86 -6.04 -17.12 0.57
N SER A 87 -5.60 -16.14 1.35
CA SER A 87 -4.27 -16.18 1.95
C SER A 87 -4.14 -17.51 2.71
N PRO A 88 -3.10 -18.32 2.47
CA PRO A 88 -2.88 -19.49 3.30
C PRO A 88 -2.76 -19.01 4.75
N ARG A 89 -3.42 -19.71 5.69
CA ARG A 89 -3.34 -19.43 7.13
C ARG A 89 -1.87 -19.55 7.56
N ARG A 90 -1.11 -18.46 7.49
CA ARG A 90 0.31 -18.44 7.82
C ARG A 90 0.65 -17.77 9.14
N PHE A 91 -0.35 -17.36 9.91
CA PHE A 91 -0.16 -16.91 11.29
C PHE A 91 -1.32 -17.40 12.17
N ASN A 92 -1.18 -18.64 12.65
CA ASN A 92 -1.74 -19.14 13.91
C ASN A 92 -1.10 -20.52 14.15
N SER A 93 0.20 -20.52 14.40
CA SER A 93 0.90 -21.68 14.96
C SER A 93 1.40 -21.28 16.35
N ASP A 94 0.45 -21.01 17.26
CA ASP A 94 0.65 -21.00 18.71
C ASP A 94 -0.70 -21.35 19.37
N GLN A 95 -1.26 -22.50 19.02
CA GLN A 95 -2.02 -23.24 20.02
C GLN A 95 -1.11 -24.32 20.54
N VAL A 96 -0.46 -23.96 21.65
CA VAL A 96 0.18 -24.86 22.60
C VAL A 96 -0.75 -26.05 22.85
N ASN A 97 -0.26 -27.23 22.51
CA ASN A 97 -0.82 -28.49 22.96
C ASN A 97 -0.90 -28.49 24.49
N ASN A 98 -2.10 -28.62 25.04
CA ASN A 98 -2.27 -29.17 26.37
C ASN A 98 -3.22 -30.37 26.24
N GLU A 99 -2.62 -31.53 25.98
CA GLU A 99 -3.25 -32.80 26.30
C GLU A 99 -3.30 -32.95 27.82
N SER A 100 -4.49 -33.17 28.38
CA SER A 100 -4.61 -34.04 29.55
C SER A 100 -5.97 -34.75 29.54
N SER A 101 -5.88 -36.05 29.26
CA SER A 101 -6.56 -37.13 29.99
C SER A 101 -8.02 -37.45 29.66
N GLN A 102 -8.18 -38.68 29.19
CA GLN A 102 -9.37 -39.45 28.86
C GLN A 102 -10.38 -39.59 30.03
N SER A 103 -11.69 -39.59 29.70
CA SER A 103 -12.62 -40.65 30.12
C SER A 103 -13.93 -40.63 29.27
N THR A 104 -14.61 -41.77 29.27
CA THR A 104 -15.47 -42.45 28.28
C THR A 104 -16.96 -42.02 28.20
N PRO A 105 -17.78 -42.59 27.28
CA PRO A 105 -19.05 -42.02 26.78
C PRO A 105 -20.31 -42.53 27.54
N THR A 106 -21.45 -41.85 27.40
CA THR A 106 -22.83 -42.38 27.21
C THR A 106 -23.94 -41.37 27.55
N GLY A 107 -25.06 -41.39 26.78
CA GLY A 107 -26.41 -41.08 27.29
C GLY A 107 -27.08 -39.76 26.84
N SER A 108 -28.10 -39.86 25.97
CA SER A 108 -29.19 -38.88 25.79
C SER A 108 -30.36 -39.19 26.77
N PRO A 109 -31.54 -38.54 26.73
CA PRO A 109 -31.94 -37.11 26.69
C PRO A 109 -32.91 -36.76 27.86
N THR A 110 -33.08 -35.50 28.32
CA THR A 110 -34.34 -35.06 29.02
C THR A 110 -34.55 -33.54 29.01
N ARG A 111 -35.84 -33.20 28.86
CA ARG A 111 -36.63 -31.96 28.88
C ARG A 111 -36.44 -30.93 30.02
N ASN A 112 -36.77 -29.68 29.64
CA ASN A 112 -37.49 -28.59 30.34
C ASN A 112 -36.86 -27.90 31.56
N LEU A 113 -36.76 -26.55 31.53
CA LEU A 113 -37.74 -25.67 32.19
C LEU A 113 -37.64 -24.19 31.76
N LEU A 114 -38.81 -23.65 31.52
CA LEU A 114 -39.22 -22.25 31.32
C LEU A 114 -38.84 -21.35 32.51
N LEU A 115 -38.30 -20.15 32.28
CA LEU A 115 -38.57 -18.96 33.10
C LEU A 115 -38.59 -17.70 32.24
N LYS A 116 -39.56 -16.85 32.55
CA LYS A 116 -40.12 -15.73 31.80
C LYS A 116 -39.34 -14.43 31.98
N GLU A 117 -39.48 -13.57 30.95
CA GLU A 117 -39.67 -12.11 30.93
C GLU A 117 -39.24 -11.23 32.12
N ASN A 118 -38.56 -10.12 31.80
CA ASN A 118 -39.04 -8.73 32.00
C ASN A 118 -38.08 -7.77 31.27
N SER A 119 -38.51 -7.07 30.21
CA SER A 119 -39.05 -5.70 30.23
C SER A 119 -38.25 -4.71 31.09
N SER A 120 -37.57 -3.74 30.48
CA SER A 120 -38.18 -2.42 30.23
C SER A 120 -37.20 -1.47 29.55
N GLN A 121 -37.75 -0.70 28.63
CA GLN A 121 -37.18 0.47 27.99
C GLN A 121 -36.81 1.57 29.01
N MET A 122 -35.76 2.32 28.69
CA MET A 122 -35.80 3.78 28.61
C MET A 122 -35.05 4.22 27.35
#